data_AF-A0A1B6AQB0-F1
#
_entry.id   AF-A0A1B6AQB0-F1
#
_cell.length_a   1.000
_cell.length_b   1.000
_cell.length_c   1.000
_cell.angle_alpha   90.00
_cell.angle_beta   90.00
_cell.angle_gamma   90.00
#
_symmetry.space_group_name_H-M   'P 1'
#
loop_
_entity.id
_entity.type
_entity.pdbx_description
1 polymer ?
#
loop_
_entity_poly.entity_id
_entity_poly.type
_entity_poly.pdbx_seq_one_letter_code
_entity_poly.pdbx_strand_id
1 'polypeptide(L)' 'MPSETLPSIGEMMSASVPMVRTLNLEFTETTVERAVVRMPDQSAFHNHVGGPHAGA' A
#
# COMPACT_ATOMS: atom_id res chain seq x y z
N MET A 1 20.98 -8.51 23.75
CA MET A 1 19.99 -7.64 23.07
C MET A 1 19.25 -8.51 22.08
N PRO A 2 17.92 -8.69 22.18
CA PRO A 2 17.19 -9.33 21.09
C PRO A 2 17.40 -8.47 19.84
N SER A 3 17.74 -9.10 18.71
CA SER A 3 17.89 -8.40 17.44
C SER A 3 16.54 -7.78 17.11
N GLU A 4 16.47 -6.45 17.09
CA GLU A 4 15.27 -5.75 16.65
C GLU A 4 15.08 -6.09 15.18
N THR A 5 14.09 -6.94 14.88
CA THR A 5 13.73 -7.24 13.50
C THR A 5 13.30 -5.93 12.88
N LEU A 6 14.08 -5.44 11.91
CA LEU A 6 13.74 -4.24 11.16
C LEU A 6 12.29 -4.37 10.65
N PRO A 7 11.48 -3.29 10.73
CA PRO A 7 10.12 -3.32 10.21
C PRO A 7 10.13 -3.79 8.75
N SER A 8 9.10 -4.53 8.37
CA SER A 8 8.95 -4.96 6.98
C SER A 8 8.95 -3.74 6.05
N ILE A 9 9.41 -3.93 4.81
CA ILE A 9 9.43 -2.86 3.82
C ILE A 9 8.03 -2.26 3.64
N GLY A 10 6.97 -3.08 3.71
CA GLY A 10 5.59 -2.61 3.66
C GLY A 10 5.22 -1.68 4.82
N GLU A 11 5.64 -1.99 6.04
CA GLU A 11 5.42 -1.12 7.20
C GLU A 11 6.20 0.19 7.09
N MET A 12 7.45 0.15 6.61
CA MET A 12 8.24 1.36 6.36
C MET A 12 7.62 2.25 5.28
N MET A 13 7.12 1.65 4.18
CA MET A 13 6.43 2.37 3.11
C MET A 13 5.15 3.02 3.62
N SER A 14 4.36 2.29 4.40
CA SER A 14 3.16 2.81 5.04
C SER A 14 3.45 3.95 6.02
N ALA A 15 4.60 3.90 6.70
CA ALA A 15 5.04 4.96 7.60
C ALA A 15 5.47 6.23 6.86
N SER A 16 6.11 6.08 5.70
CA SER A 16 6.90 7.13 5.07
C SER A 16 6.24 7.76 3.84
N VAL A 17 5.37 7.02 3.13
CA VAL A 17 4.77 7.46 1.88
C VAL A 17 3.28 7.77 2.11
N PRO A 18 2.86 9.05 2.13
CA PRO A 18 1.47 9.42 2.41
C PRO A 18 0.46 8.74 1.49
N MET A 19 0.81 8.57 0.21
CA MET A 19 -0.06 7.95 -0.78
C MET A 19 -0.48 6.52 -0.41
N VAL A 20 0.39 5.76 0.26
CA VAL A 20 0.09 4.39 0.71
C VAL A 20 -1.12 4.40 1.65
N ARG A 21 -1.17 5.36 2.57
CA ARG A 21 -2.29 5.51 3.51
C ARG A 21 -3.52 6.11 2.82
N THR A 22 -3.33 7.09 1.95
CA THR A 22 -4.44 7.72 1.20
C THR A 22 -5.21 6.68 0.40
N LEU A 23 -4.51 5.80 -0.33
CA LEU A 23 -5.12 4.75 -1.14
C LEU A 23 -5.39 3.46 -0.38
N ASN A 24 -5.08 3.40 0.92
CA ASN A 24 -5.20 2.21 1.75
C ASN A 24 -4.52 0.97 1.14
N LEU A 25 -3.28 1.12 0.64
CA LEU A 25 -2.54 0.02 0.03
C LEU A 25 -2.09 -1.00 1.08
N GLU A 26 -2.31 -2.28 0.80
CA GLU A 26 -1.98 -3.39 1.68
C GLU A 26 -0.86 -4.23 1.06
N PHE A 27 0.31 -4.26 1.69
CA PHE A 27 1.43 -5.10 1.26
C PHE A 27 1.22 -6.54 1.75
N THR A 28 0.94 -7.47 0.83
CA THR A 28 0.74 -8.88 1.16
C THR A 28 2.01 -9.71 1.02
N GLU A 29 2.97 -9.25 0.22
CA GLU A 29 4.29 -9.86 0.07
C GLU A 29 5.33 -8.77 -0.24
N THR A 30 6.50 -8.86 0.38
CA THR A 30 7.67 -8.04 0.04
C THR A 30 8.93 -8.89 0.06
N THR A 31 9.65 -8.91 -1.06
CA THR A 31 10.99 -9.46 -1.20
C THR A 31 11.93 -8.36 -1.66
N VAL A 32 13.20 -8.70 -1.90
CA VAL A 32 14.19 -7.74 -2.41
C VAL A 32 13.85 -7.25 -3.82
N GLU A 33 13.17 -8.06 -4.63
CA GLU A 33 12.92 -7.78 -6.05
C GLU A 33 11.44 -7.61 -6.41
N ARG A 34 10.53 -7.96 -5.49
CA ARG A 34 9.09 -7.98 -5.75
C ARG A 34 8.29 -7.55 -4.54
N ALA A 35 7.23 -6.78 -4.79
CA ALA A 35 6.14 -6.60 -3.83
C ALA A 35 4.81 -7.01 -4.47
N VAL A 36 3.93 -7.63 -3.69
CA VAL A 36 2.53 -7.85 -4.05
C VAL A 36 1.68 -6.99 -3.14
N VAL A 37 0.83 -6.17 -3.75
CA VAL A 37 0.03 -5.16 -3.07
C VAL A 37 -1.43 -5.33 -3.45
N ARG A 38 -2.32 -5.21 -2.47
CA ARG A 38 -3.77 -5.07 -2.70
C ARG A 38 -4.15 -3.61 -2.55
N MET A 39 -5.00 -3.14 -3.46
CA MET A 39 -5.64 -1.84 -3.37
C MET A 39 -7.14 -2.08 -3.21
N PRO A 40 -7.71 -1.89 -2.01
CA PRO A 40 -9.14 -2.00 -1.78
C PRO A 40 -9.90 -0.94 -2.59
N ASP A 41 -11.05 -1.36 -3.15
CA ASP A 41 -11.94 -0.42 -3.83
C ASP A 41 -12.58 0.55 -2.82
N GLN A 42 -12.57 1.84 -3.16
CA GLN A 42 -13.03 2.92 -2.29
C GLN A 42 -13.77 3.96 -3.12
N SER A 43 -15.03 4.24 -2.77
CA SER A 43 -15.89 5.14 -3.53
C SER A 43 -15.34 6.57 -3.66
N ALA A 44 -14.54 7.02 -2.70
CA ALA A 44 -13.86 8.32 -2.75
C ALA A 44 -12.86 8.44 -3.92
N PHE A 45 -12.38 7.30 -4.46
CA PHE A 45 -11.45 7.23 -5.58
C PHE A 45 -12.08 6.66 -6.84
N HIS A 46 -13.41 6.66 -6.92
CA HIS A 46 -14.11 6.32 -8.14
C HIS A 46 -13.99 7.45 -9.17
N ASN A 47 -13.96 7.07 -10.44
CA ASN A 47 -14.04 7.99 -11.56
C ASN A 47 -15.48 8.49 -11.77
N HIS A 48 -15.68 9.33 -12.79
CA HIS A 48 -17.00 9.90 -13.11
C HIS A 48 -18.05 8.88 -13.57
N VAL A 49 -17.65 7.63 -13.90
CA VAL A 49 -18.57 6.53 -14.23
C VAL A 49 -18.77 5.55 -13.08
N GLY A 50 -18.24 5.85 -11.89
CA GLY A 50 -18.47 5.07 -10.66
C GLY A 50 -17.62 3.80 -10.51
N GLY A 51 -16.56 3.64 -11.29
CA GLY A 51 -15.59 2.56 -11.13
C GLY A 51 -14.24 3.07 -10.61
N PRO A 52 -13.29 2.19 -10.26
CA PRO A 52 -11.95 2.59 -9.83
C PRO A 52 -11.28 3.55 -10.82
N HIS A 53 -10.73 4.65 -10.31
CA HIS A 53 -9.99 5.58 -11.15
C HIS A 53 -8.68 4.93 -11.63
N ALA A 54 -8.39 4.99 -12.93
CA ALA A 54 -7.21 4.31 -13.49
C ALA A 54 -5.86 4.87 -13.01
N GLY A 55 -5.87 6.12 -12.52
CA GLY A 55 -4.71 6.74 -11.87
C GLY A 55 -4.66 6.59 -10.35
N ALA A 56 -5.57 5.80 -9.75
CA ALA A 56 -5.45 5.37 -8.36
C ALA A 56 -4.42 4.23 -8.27
#